data_AF-A0AA94JMV1-F1
#
_entry.id   AF-A0AA94JMV1-F1
#
_cell.length_a   1.000
_cell.length_b   1.000
_cell.length_c   1.000
_cell.angle_alpha   90.00
_cell.angle_beta   90.00
_cell.angle_gamma   90.00
#
_symmetry.space_group_name_H-M   'P 1'
#
loop_
_entity.id
_entity.type
_entity.pdbx_description
1 polymer ?
#
loop_
_entity_poly.entity_id
_entity_poly.type
_entity_poly.pdbx_seq_one_letter_code
_entity_poly.pdbx_strand_id
1 'polypeptide(L)'
;MNKLKERWGIKSNYQLVIIFIVFAINGSLSAKISAYFMQFLGLTKENLHWSIYYFLLFILVLPLYPFMLMFFGWLFGQSIFFFPFSKKMLKSIGLGFIFKEN
;
A
#
# COMPACT_ATOMS: atom_id res chain seq x y z
N MET A 1 -8.85 -21.82 8.25
CA MET A 1 -7.94 -20.81 8.83
C MET A 1 -6.48 -21.26 8.97
N ASN A 2 -6.17 -22.56 9.15
CA ASN A 2 -4.80 -23.01 9.42
C ASN A 2 -3.82 -22.85 8.23
N LYS A 3 -4.24 -23.18 6.99
CA LYS A 3 -3.37 -23.04 5.79
C LYS A 3 -2.88 -21.61 5.51
N LEU A 4 -3.69 -20.60 5.84
CA LEU A 4 -3.34 -19.19 5.61
C LEU A 4 -2.40 -18.67 6.71
N LYS A 5 -2.58 -19.16 7.94
CA LYS A 5 -1.69 -18.86 9.06
C LYS A 5 -0.31 -19.47 8.85
N GLU A 6 -0.24 -20.72 8.39
CA GLU A 6 1.03 -21.39 8.06
C GLU A 6 1.78 -20.70 6.90
N ARG A 7 1.09 -20.37 5.81
CA ARG A 7 1.72 -19.76 4.63
C ARG A 7 2.33 -18.39 4.89
N TRP A 8 1.82 -17.67 5.87
CA TRP A 8 2.22 -16.30 6.20
C TRP A 8 2.84 -16.16 7.59
N GLY A 9 3.06 -17.27 8.31
CA GLY A 9 3.62 -17.27 9.67
C GLY A 9 2.76 -16.58 10.72
N ILE A 10 1.44 -16.48 10.52
CA ILE A 10 0.53 -15.77 11.42
C ILE A 10 0.21 -16.65 12.63
N LYS A 11 0.76 -16.30 13.79
CA LYS A 11 0.70 -17.15 15.01
C LYS A 11 -0.57 -16.94 15.84
N SER A 12 -1.24 -15.79 15.71
CA SER A 12 -2.37 -15.42 16.59
C SER A 12 -3.50 -14.68 15.86
N ASN A 13 -4.72 -14.75 16.40
CA ASN A 13 -5.85 -13.94 15.93
C ASN A 13 -5.62 -12.44 16.18
N TYR A 14 -4.85 -12.08 17.21
CA TYR A 14 -4.45 -10.69 17.49
C TYR A 14 -3.66 -10.08 16.32
N GLN A 15 -2.84 -10.89 15.66
CA GLN A 15 -2.07 -10.49 14.49
C GLN A 15 -2.96 -10.11 13.31
N LEU A 16 -4.06 -10.84 13.11
CA LEU A 16 -5.05 -10.50 12.06
C LEU A 16 -5.73 -9.17 12.34
N VAL A 17 -6.07 -8.87 13.60
CA VAL A 17 -6.66 -7.59 13.98
C VAL A 17 -5.70 -6.44 13.65
N ILE A 18 -4.42 -6.57 14.00
CA ILE A 18 -3.40 -5.56 13.65
C ILE A 18 -3.30 -5.39 12.13
N ILE A 19 -3.26 -6.50 11.37
CA ILE A 19 -3.19 -6.44 9.90
C ILE A 19 -4.39 -5.66 9.33
N PHE A 20 -5.61 -5.91 9.81
CA PHE A 20 -6.79 -5.17 9.36
C PHE A 20 -6.74 -3.68 9.71
N ILE A 21 -6.27 -3.34 10.93
CA ILE A 21 -6.07 -1.94 11.34
C ILE A 21 -5.06 -1.26 10.41
N VAL A 22 -3.93 -1.91 10.13
CA VAL A 22 -2.92 -1.41 9.20
C VAL A 22 -3.51 -1.18 7.82
N PHE A 23 -4.30 -2.11 7.28
CA PHE A 23 -4.96 -1.93 5.98
C PHE A 23 -5.94 -0.75 5.96
N ALA A 24 -6.71 -0.54 7.04
CA ALA A 24 -7.64 0.59 7.14
C ALA A 24 -6.92 1.95 7.19
N ILE A 25 -5.84 2.03 7.98
CA ILE A 25 -4.99 3.24 8.06
C ILE A 25 -4.31 3.47 6.70
N ASN A 26 -3.73 2.42 6.11
CA ASN A 26 -2.96 2.54 4.88
C ASN A 26 -3.82 3.04 3.71
N GLY A 27 -5.03 2.50 3.54
CA GLY A 27 -5.89 2.88 2.42
C GLY A 27 -6.36 4.33 2.46
N SER A 28 -6.77 4.82 3.63
CA SER A 28 -7.18 6.22 3.77
C SER A 28 -5.98 7.17 3.64
N LEU A 29 -4.84 6.81 4.23
CA LEU A 29 -3.66 7.66 4.22
C LEU A 29 -2.99 7.72 2.83
N SER A 30 -2.94 6.62 2.08
CA SER A 30 -2.35 6.62 0.74
C SER A 30 -3.12 7.54 -0.20
N ALA A 31 -4.45 7.49 -0.17
CA ALA A 31 -5.29 8.38 -0.97
C ALA A 31 -5.07 9.85 -0.58
N LYS A 32 -4.94 10.14 0.72
CA LYS A 32 -4.72 11.52 1.22
C LYS A 32 -3.34 12.05 0.81
N ILE A 33 -2.28 11.24 0.93
CA ILE A 33 -0.94 11.63 0.50
C ILE A 33 -0.90 11.86 -1.01
N SER A 34 -1.51 10.97 -1.80
CA SER A 34 -1.60 11.16 -3.26
C SER A 34 -2.39 12.42 -3.64
N ALA A 35 -3.50 12.70 -2.95
CA ALA A 35 -4.26 13.93 -3.18
C ALA A 35 -3.46 15.19 -2.82
N TYR A 36 -2.71 15.16 -1.71
CA TYR A 36 -1.83 16.27 -1.32
C TYR A 36 -0.72 16.49 -2.34
N PHE A 37 -0.11 15.42 -2.85
CA PHE A 37 0.91 15.50 -3.89
C PHE A 37 0.36 16.07 -5.21
N MET A 38 -0.85 15.66 -5.62
CA MET A 38 -1.53 16.25 -6.77
C MET A 38 -1.81 17.74 -6.57
N GLN A 39 -2.28 18.14 -5.39
CA GLN A 39 -2.48 19.55 -5.05
C GLN A 39 -1.16 20.34 -5.10
N PHE A 40 -0.07 19.76 -4.59
CA PHE A 40 1.27 20.35 -4.65
C PHE A 40 1.75 20.56 -6.09
N LEU A 41 1.39 19.67 -7.01
CA LEU A 41 1.66 19.81 -8.45
C LEU A 41 0.68 20.77 -9.17
N GLY A 42 -0.24 21.42 -8.47
CA GLY A 42 -1.28 22.27 -9.06
C GLY A 42 -2.42 21.52 -9.76
N LEU A 43 -2.47 20.20 -9.62
CA LEU A 43 -3.50 19.32 -10.18
C LEU A 43 -4.72 19.27 -9.23
N THR A 44 -5.57 20.29 -9.33
CA THR A 44 -6.78 20.41 -8.50
C THR A 44 -8.01 19.84 -9.21
N LYS A 45 -9.07 19.56 -8.43
CA LYS A 45 -10.38 19.14 -8.96
C LYS A 45 -11.07 20.22 -9.81
N GLU A 46 -10.64 21.47 -9.63
CA GLU A 46 -11.18 22.64 -10.34
C GLU A 46 -10.52 22.80 -11.72
N ASN A 47 -9.22 22.47 -11.82
CA ASN A 47 -8.43 22.66 -13.03
C ASN A 47 -8.44 21.43 -13.95
N LEU A 48 -8.88 20.27 -13.45
CA LEU A 48 -8.93 19.01 -14.20
C LEU A 48 -10.36 18.50 -14.29
N HIS A 49 -10.67 17.92 -15.45
CA HIS A 49 -11.89 17.12 -15.57
C HIS A 49 -11.88 16.00 -14.52
N TRP A 50 -13.03 15.76 -13.87
CA TRP A 50 -13.15 14.84 -12.74
C TRP A 50 -12.58 13.45 -13.04
N SER A 51 -12.81 12.93 -14.27
CA SER A 51 -12.32 11.61 -14.68
C SER A 51 -10.78 11.56 -14.73
N ILE A 52 -10.13 12.63 -15.20
CA ILE A 52 -8.66 12.71 -15.30
C ILE A 52 -8.07 12.82 -13.89
N TYR A 53 -8.68 13.64 -13.02
CA TYR A 53 -8.24 13.79 -11.64
C TYR A 53 -8.22 12.45 -10.90
N TYR A 54 -9.31 11.68 -10.94
CA TYR A 54 -9.37 10.39 -10.26
C TYR A 54 -8.48 9.32 -10.91
N PHE A 55 -8.28 9.39 -12.23
CA PHE A 55 -7.34 8.51 -12.92
C PHE A 55 -5.89 8.74 -12.48
N LEU A 56 -5.45 10.01 -12.43
CA LEU A 56 -4.13 10.38 -11.93
C LEU A 56 -3.95 10.03 -10.46
N LEU A 57 -4.98 10.27 -9.64
CA LEU A 57 -4.97 9.88 -8.23
C LEU A 57 -4.77 8.38 -8.07
N PHE A 58 -5.49 7.58 -8.87
CA PHE A 58 -5.36 6.12 -8.86
C PHE A 58 -3.96 5.66 -9.27
N ILE A 59 -3.41 6.24 -10.35
CA ILE A 59 -2.03 5.98 -10.80
C ILE A 59 -1.02 6.29 -9.70
N LEU A 60 -1.23 7.35 -8.92
CA LEU A 60 -0.31 7.75 -7.87
C LEU A 60 -0.45 6.89 -6.60
N VAL A 61 -1.66 6.49 -6.24
CA VAL A 61 -1.92 5.61 -5.09
C VAL A 61 -1.32 4.22 -5.31
N LEU A 62 -1.41 3.68 -6.54
CA LEU A 62 -0.93 2.34 -6.86
C LEU A 62 0.53 2.05 -6.45
N PRO A 63 1.54 2.85 -6.86
CA PRO A 63 2.92 2.64 -6.44
C PRO A 63 3.13 3.03 -4.98
N LEU A 64 2.43 4.05 -4.47
CA LEU A 64 2.58 4.52 -3.08
C LEU A 64 2.12 3.48 -2.05
N TYR A 65 1.02 2.78 -2.33
CA TYR A 65 0.33 1.91 -1.39
C TYR A 65 1.22 0.74 -0.87
N PRO A 66 1.95 -0.02 -1.71
CA PRO A 66 2.87 -1.06 -1.24
C PRO A 66 4.01 -0.54 -0.37
N PHE A 67 4.58 0.64 -0.66
CA PHE A 67 5.64 1.24 0.16
C PHE A 67 5.10 1.61 1.54
N MET A 68 3.91 2.20 1.61
CA MET A 68 3.29 2.52 2.90
C MET A 68 2.94 1.26 3.69
N LEU A 69 2.48 0.18 3.04
CA LEU A 69 2.27 -1.10 3.71
C LEU A 69 3.57 -1.68 4.30
N MET A 70 4.71 -1.53 3.62
CA MET A 70 5.99 -1.93 4.21
C MET A 70 6.32 -1.08 5.45
N PHE A 71 6.12 0.24 5.35
CA PHE A 71 6.37 1.16 6.46
C PHE A 71 5.48 0.84 7.68
N PHE A 72 4.16 0.72 7.51
CA PHE A 72 3.27 0.37 8.60
C PHE A 72 3.44 -1.06 9.08
N GLY A 73 3.73 -2.00 8.18
CA GLY A 73 4.09 -3.36 8.55
C GLY A 73 5.29 -3.40 9.47
N TRP A 74 6.32 -2.59 9.21
CA TRP A 74 7.46 -2.44 10.12
C TRP A 74 7.06 -1.76 11.44
N LEU A 75 6.29 -0.66 11.38
CA LEU A 75 5.86 0.11 12.55
C LEU A 75 5.06 -0.73 13.56
N PHE A 76 4.17 -1.60 13.08
CA PHE A 76 3.30 -2.44 13.91
C PHE A 76 3.86 -3.86 14.16
N GLY A 77 5.12 -4.12 13.80
CA GLY A 77 5.77 -5.42 14.01
C GLY A 77 5.21 -6.57 13.15
N GLN A 78 4.56 -6.24 12.03
CA GLN A 78 3.97 -7.17 11.05
C GLN A 78 4.76 -7.25 9.73
N SER A 79 6.05 -6.93 9.74
CA SER A 79 6.91 -6.91 8.55
C SER A 79 6.99 -8.25 7.84
N ILE A 80 7.00 -9.37 8.59
CA ILE A 80 7.02 -10.75 8.04
C ILE A 80 5.83 -10.99 7.11
N PHE A 81 4.68 -10.37 7.38
CA PHE A 81 3.49 -10.45 6.52
C PHE A 81 3.55 -9.42 5.38
N PHE A 82 3.76 -8.14 5.72
CA PHE A 82 3.61 -7.04 4.77
C PHE A 82 4.75 -6.89 3.77
N PHE A 83 5.99 -7.24 4.12
CA PHE A 83 7.11 -7.13 3.18
C PHE A 83 6.95 -8.06 1.96
N PRO A 84 6.74 -9.39 2.12
CA PRO A 84 6.52 -10.26 0.97
C PRO A 84 5.22 -9.90 0.22
N PHE A 85 4.17 -9.48 0.94
CA PHE A 85 2.94 -8.99 0.32
C PHE A 85 3.20 -7.78 -0.59
N SER A 86 3.83 -6.73 -0.07
CA SER A 86 4.11 -5.51 -0.81
C SER A 86 5.13 -5.71 -1.93
N LYS A 87 6.16 -6.55 -1.73
CA LYS A 87 7.11 -6.92 -2.81
C LYS A 87 6.37 -7.60 -3.97
N LYS A 88 5.44 -8.51 -3.66
CA LYS A 88 4.61 -9.16 -4.67
C LYS A 88 3.73 -8.15 -5.42
N MET A 89 3.09 -7.22 -4.71
CA MET A 89 2.31 -6.14 -5.34
C MET A 89 3.15 -5.26 -6.26
N LEU A 90 4.33 -4.82 -5.80
CA LEU A 90 5.24 -4.00 -6.60
C LEU A 90 5.71 -4.73 -7.86
N LYS A 91 6.00 -6.05 -7.75
CA LYS A 91 6.29 -6.89 -8.91
C LYS A 91 5.12 -6.95 -9.90
N SER A 92 3.89 -7.07 -9.42
CA SER A 92 2.68 -7.09 -10.25
C SER A 92 2.40 -5.76 -10.96
N ILE A 93 2.80 -4.63 -10.39
CA ILE A 93 2.65 -3.29 -10.99
C ILE A 93 3.80 -2.97 -11.96
N GLY A 94 4.76 -3.90 -12.16
CA GLY A 94 5.90 -3.72 -13.06
C GLY A 94 7.13 -3.07 -12.39
N LEU A 95 7.05 -2.73 -11.09
CA LEU A 95 8.16 -2.21 -10.28
C LEU A 95 9.01 -3.33 -9.65
N GLY A 96 8.94 -4.55 -10.19
CA GLY A 96 9.69 -5.70 -9.68
C GLY A 96 11.21 -5.57 -9.81
N PHE A 97 11.69 -4.69 -10.70
CA PHE A 97 13.12 -4.43 -10.90
C PHE A 97 13.80 -3.81 -9.67
N ILE A 98 13.05 -3.14 -8.79
CA ILE A 98 13.57 -2.49 -7.58
C ILE A 98 14.10 -3.53 -6.56
N PHE A 99 13.59 -4.77 -6.61
CA PHE A 99 13.93 -5.84 -5.66
C PHE A 99 14.74 -6.96 -6.29
N LYS A 100 15.48 -6.69 -7.37
CA LYS A 100 16.39 -7.67 -7.95
C LYS A 100 17.56 -7.87 -6.96
N GLU A 101 17.45 -8.90 -6.13
CA GLU A 101 18.61 -9.52 -5.48
C GLU A 101 19.44 -10.15 -6.60
N ASN A 102 20.72 -9.76 -6.67
CA ASN A 102 21.74 -10.39 -7.51
C ASN A 102 21.97 -11.84 -7.06
#